data_AF-A0A3N5V8U6-F1
#
_entry.id   AF-A0A3N5V8U6-F1
#
_cell.length_a   1.000
_cell.length_b   1.000
_cell.length_c   1.000
_cell.angle_alpha   90.00
_cell.angle_beta   90.00
_cell.angle_gamma   90.00
#
_symmetry.space_group_name_H-M   'P 1'
#
loop_
_entity.id
_entity.type
_entity.pdbx_description
1 polymer ?
#
loop_
_entity_poly.entity_id
_entity_poly.type
_entity_poly.pdbx_seq_one_letter_code
_entity_poly.pdbx_strand_id
1 'polypeptide(L)'
;NWNVIEINGHKVEQIIDALNKANEIKDKPTIIIANTVKGNGIKHMANNPQWHGKAPHNLHIPLLIEELEGEYMIAPSIIAGEKENYEEKIKKVERGGADMIHLDVMDGIFVPNLTFLADTIKKLRPITNIPFDAHLMIEKPYDHIEEYINAGCDIITIHAETCDNEKFCYILEKVMSAGISLGIAINPQTELPEWTFSYLNDIDVIIVMSVNPGFSGQKFIPDITSKISKLNMTLKRKGYKGYIEADGGIDASTVQRVYDAGARIMVAGSAVFSNSDINTAILQLKHKTNVTLERNLLKKADENSTRKDWIIARKHILIPVANELGIEDELNRL
;
A
#
# COMPACT_ATOMS: atom_id res chain seq x y z
N ASN A 1 -18.97 -12.21 31.35
CA ASN A 1 -19.23 -11.66 30.01
C ASN A 1 -18.38 -10.43 29.78
N TRP A 2 -17.21 -10.61 29.15
CA TRP A 2 -16.38 -9.50 28.69
C TRP A 2 -16.74 -9.18 27.24
N ASN A 3 -16.65 -7.91 26.86
CA ASN A 3 -16.57 -7.52 25.47
C ASN A 3 -15.13 -7.74 24.99
N VAL A 4 -14.91 -8.63 24.03
CA VAL A 4 -13.56 -8.95 23.52
C VAL A 4 -13.43 -8.32 22.14
N ILE A 5 -12.44 -7.44 21.98
CA ILE A 5 -12.06 -6.84 20.69
C ILE A 5 -10.69 -7.39 20.33
N GLU A 6 -10.59 -8.17 19.26
CA GLU A 6 -9.33 -8.72 18.78
C GLU A 6 -8.87 -7.96 17.53
N ILE A 7 -7.62 -7.51 17.51
CA ILE A 7 -7.05 -6.67 16.46
C ILE A 7 -5.64 -7.10 16.07
N ASN A 8 -5.17 -6.63 14.93
CA ASN A 8 -3.76 -6.65 14.57
C ASN A 8 -3.03 -5.51 15.29
N GLY A 9 -2.18 -5.86 16.27
CA GLY A 9 -1.41 -4.90 17.06
C GLY A 9 -0.28 -4.19 16.32
N HIS A 10 -0.07 -4.50 15.03
CA HIS A 10 0.84 -3.74 14.16
C HIS A 10 0.16 -2.67 13.32
N LYS A 11 -1.17 -2.58 13.38
CA LYS A 11 -1.95 -1.56 12.65
C LYS A 11 -2.49 -0.56 13.65
N VAL A 12 -1.94 0.66 13.64
CA VAL A 12 -2.29 1.71 14.60
C VAL A 12 -3.76 2.11 14.50
N GLU A 13 -4.32 2.06 13.29
CA GLU A 13 -5.72 2.36 12.99
C GLU A 13 -6.63 1.38 13.73
N GLN A 14 -6.29 0.09 13.73
CA GLN A 14 -7.07 -0.91 14.47
C GLN A 14 -6.98 -0.74 15.98
N ILE A 15 -5.84 -0.25 16.48
CA ILE A 15 -5.68 0.07 17.91
C ILE A 15 -6.58 1.25 18.28
N ILE A 16 -6.56 2.32 17.49
CA ILE A 16 -7.39 3.51 17.71
C ILE A 16 -8.89 3.13 17.64
N ASP A 17 -9.30 2.38 16.63
CA ASP A 17 -10.68 1.91 16.48
C ASP A 17 -11.13 1.04 17.64
N ALA A 18 -10.27 0.13 18.11
CA ALA A 18 -10.58 -0.71 19.25
C ALA A 18 -10.76 0.11 20.53
N LEU A 19 -9.94 1.15 20.72
CA LEU A 19 -10.06 2.07 21.84
C LEU A 19 -11.35 2.89 21.77
N ASN A 20 -11.70 3.41 20.60
CA ASN A 20 -12.94 4.15 20.37
C ASN A 20 -14.16 3.27 20.66
N LYS A 21 -14.20 2.05 20.08
CA LYS A 21 -15.27 1.06 20.33
C LYS A 21 -15.34 0.67 21.81
N ALA A 22 -14.20 0.51 22.48
CA ALA A 22 -14.16 0.19 23.89
C ALA A 22 -14.78 1.28 24.77
N ASN A 23 -14.60 2.56 24.41
CA ASN A 23 -15.15 3.71 25.14
C ASN A 23 -16.68 3.85 25.00
N GLU A 24 -17.29 3.27 23.96
CA GLU A 24 -18.75 3.31 23.74
C GLU A 24 -19.49 2.26 24.59
N ILE A 25 -18.81 1.20 25.01
CA ILE A 25 -19.41 0.09 25.78
C ILE A 25 -19.50 0.46 27.27
N LYS A 26 -20.72 0.48 27.82
CA LYS A 26 -21.00 0.91 29.21
C LYS A 26 -21.51 -0.20 30.13
N ASP A 27 -21.99 -1.31 29.58
CA ASP A 27 -22.74 -2.36 30.27
C ASP A 27 -21.88 -3.56 30.73
N LYS A 28 -20.62 -3.63 30.28
CA LYS A 28 -19.69 -4.73 30.56
C LYS A 28 -18.24 -4.29 30.41
N PRO A 29 -17.27 -4.94 31.08
CA PRO A 29 -15.85 -4.67 30.87
C PRO A 29 -15.41 -5.08 29.45
N THR A 30 -14.50 -4.31 28.87
CA THR A 30 -13.88 -4.56 27.56
C THR A 30 -12.43 -5.02 27.72
N ILE A 31 -12.02 -6.03 26.94
CA ILE A 31 -10.62 -6.43 26.74
C ILE A 31 -10.28 -6.27 25.26
N ILE A 32 -9.13 -5.65 24.97
CA ILE A 32 -8.57 -5.55 23.64
C ILE A 32 -7.39 -6.52 23.55
N ILE A 33 -7.46 -7.47 22.62
CA ILE A 33 -6.39 -8.42 22.32
C ILE A 33 -5.68 -7.91 21.07
N ALA A 34 -4.51 -7.30 21.25
CA ALA A 34 -3.67 -6.83 20.16
C ALA A 34 -2.64 -7.89 19.78
N ASN A 35 -2.89 -8.61 18.68
CA ASN A 35 -2.00 -9.64 18.18
C ASN A 35 -0.73 -9.01 17.60
N THR A 36 0.42 -9.30 18.18
CA THR A 36 1.71 -8.80 17.72
C THR A 36 2.65 -9.95 17.38
N VAL A 37 3.57 -9.66 16.47
CA VAL A 37 4.64 -10.51 16.00
C VAL A 37 5.93 -9.75 16.25
N LYS A 38 6.77 -10.25 17.14
CA LYS A 38 8.00 -9.54 17.47
C LYS A 38 8.94 -9.52 16.26
N GLY A 39 9.53 -8.36 15.98
CA GLY A 39 10.35 -8.15 14.79
C GLY A 39 9.55 -8.00 13.48
N ASN A 40 8.24 -7.71 13.57
CA ASN A 40 7.42 -7.43 12.38
C ASN A 40 8.04 -6.34 11.50
N GLY A 41 7.88 -6.50 10.19
CA GLY A 41 8.44 -5.64 9.16
C GLY A 41 9.78 -6.12 8.58
N ILE A 42 10.59 -6.81 9.39
CA ILE A 42 11.83 -7.44 8.93
C ILE A 42 11.63 -8.95 8.97
N LYS A 43 11.39 -9.61 7.82
CA LYS A 43 11.12 -11.06 7.76
C LYS A 43 12.28 -11.88 8.34
N HIS A 44 13.51 -11.36 8.28
CA HIS A 44 14.67 -11.97 8.96
C HIS A 44 14.44 -12.21 10.46
N MET A 45 13.74 -11.25 11.08
CA MET A 45 13.62 -11.11 12.52
C MET A 45 12.23 -11.45 13.03
N ALA A 46 11.22 -11.37 12.17
CA ALA A 46 9.83 -11.59 12.47
C ALA A 46 9.60 -12.99 13.07
N ASN A 47 8.94 -13.02 14.23
CA ASN A 47 8.59 -14.22 14.98
C ASN A 47 9.77 -15.15 15.31
N ASN A 48 10.99 -14.60 15.41
CA ASN A 48 12.18 -15.39 15.65
C ASN A 48 12.80 -15.03 17.03
N PRO A 49 12.67 -15.94 18.03
CA PRO A 49 13.13 -15.70 19.40
C PRO A 49 14.61 -15.34 19.53
N GLN A 50 15.45 -15.71 18.55
CA GLN A 50 16.88 -15.39 18.59
C GLN A 50 17.15 -13.88 18.62
N TRP A 51 16.24 -13.09 18.04
CA TRP A 51 16.35 -11.63 17.94
C TRP A 51 15.63 -10.89 19.08
N HIS A 52 15.08 -11.63 20.05
CA HIS A 52 14.32 -11.03 21.13
C HIS A 52 15.23 -10.33 22.15
N GLY A 53 15.57 -9.07 21.88
CA GLY A 53 16.45 -8.25 22.72
C GLY A 53 17.93 -8.30 22.30
N LYS A 54 18.21 -8.76 21.07
CA LYS A 54 19.57 -8.80 20.50
C LYS A 54 19.58 -8.05 19.16
N ALA A 55 20.57 -7.19 18.99
CA ALA A 55 20.82 -6.55 17.70
C ALA A 55 21.32 -7.56 16.66
N PRO A 56 21.00 -7.38 15.37
CA PRO A 56 21.58 -8.18 14.31
C PRO A 56 23.08 -7.92 14.18
N HIS A 57 23.78 -8.87 13.55
CA HIS A 57 25.20 -8.70 13.25
C HIS A 57 25.42 -7.50 12.31
N ASN A 58 26.45 -6.68 12.56
CA ASN A 58 26.71 -5.45 11.81
C ASN A 58 26.80 -5.68 10.28
N LEU A 59 27.30 -6.85 9.86
CA LEU A 59 27.38 -7.25 8.45
C LEU A 59 26.01 -7.29 7.76
N HIS A 60 24.93 -7.60 8.48
CA HIS A 60 23.58 -7.73 7.90
C HIS A 60 22.77 -6.43 7.98
N ILE A 61 23.21 -5.43 8.77
CA ILE A 61 22.47 -4.17 8.96
C ILE A 61 22.07 -3.51 7.62
N PRO A 62 22.96 -3.37 6.61
CA PRO A 62 22.57 -2.77 5.34
C PRO A 62 21.45 -3.53 4.62
N LEU A 63 21.44 -4.87 4.72
CA LEU A 63 20.42 -5.72 4.10
C LEU A 63 19.09 -5.65 4.86
N LEU A 64 19.15 -5.54 6.19
CA LEU A 64 17.94 -5.43 7.02
C LEU A 64 17.28 -4.05 6.86
N ILE A 65 18.05 -3.00 6.65
CA ILE A 65 17.54 -1.67 6.29
C ILE A 65 16.87 -1.73 4.91
N GLU A 66 17.53 -2.33 3.92
CA GLU A 66 16.96 -2.51 2.58
C GLU A 66 15.67 -3.36 2.62
N GLU A 67 15.62 -4.39 3.48
CA GLU A 67 14.42 -5.20 3.69
C GLU A 67 13.27 -4.37 4.27
N LEU A 68 13.57 -3.55 5.28
CA LEU A 68 12.60 -2.66 5.92
C LEU A 68 12.07 -1.59 4.94
N GLU A 69 12.96 -0.97 4.16
CA GLU A 69 12.58 -0.01 3.11
C GLU A 69 11.91 -0.67 1.88
N GLY A 70 11.97 -2.00 1.81
CA GLY A 70 11.35 -2.83 0.78
C GLY A 70 9.94 -3.32 1.14
N GLU A 71 9.38 -2.92 2.27
CA GLU A 71 7.99 -3.23 2.61
C GLU A 71 7.02 -2.75 1.54
N TYR A 72 5.99 -3.54 1.26
CA TYR A 72 5.03 -3.22 0.21
C TYR A 72 3.61 -3.56 0.64
N MET A 73 2.66 -2.91 -0.03
CA MET A 73 1.24 -3.04 0.22
C MET A 73 0.50 -3.37 -1.08
N ILE A 74 -0.45 -4.30 -1.01
CA ILE A 74 -1.40 -4.58 -2.08
C ILE A 74 -2.73 -3.92 -1.73
N ALA A 75 -3.19 -3.05 -2.62
CA ALA A 75 -4.43 -2.28 -2.47
C ALA A 75 -5.43 -2.67 -3.58
N PRO A 76 -6.29 -3.68 -3.39
CA PRO A 76 -7.25 -4.05 -4.43
C PRO A 76 -8.25 -2.92 -4.70
N SER A 77 -8.41 -2.54 -5.97
CA SER A 77 -9.37 -1.53 -6.41
C SER A 77 -10.75 -2.15 -6.60
N ILE A 78 -11.70 -1.80 -5.73
CA ILE A 78 -13.02 -2.46 -5.66
C ILE A 78 -13.97 -2.03 -6.78
N ILE A 79 -13.62 -1.04 -7.59
CA ILE A 79 -14.40 -0.66 -8.78
C ILE A 79 -14.30 -1.71 -9.89
N ALA A 80 -13.26 -2.54 -9.90
CA ALA A 80 -13.07 -3.58 -10.89
C ALA A 80 -14.03 -4.77 -10.66
N GLY A 81 -14.47 -5.42 -11.74
CA GLY A 81 -15.46 -6.50 -11.69
C GLY A 81 -16.90 -5.96 -11.61
N GLU A 82 -17.84 -6.81 -11.17
CA GLU A 82 -19.27 -6.45 -11.13
C GLU A 82 -19.52 -5.28 -10.16
N LYS A 83 -20.26 -4.24 -10.59
CA LYS A 83 -20.47 -3.00 -9.80
C LYS A 83 -21.30 -3.24 -8.53
N GLU A 84 -22.17 -4.23 -8.56
CA GLU A 84 -23.03 -4.59 -7.44
C GLU A 84 -22.25 -5.52 -6.51
N ASN A 85 -22.31 -5.28 -5.19
CA ASN A 85 -21.70 -6.09 -4.13
C ASN A 85 -20.28 -5.71 -3.64
N TYR A 86 -20.02 -4.40 -3.44
CA TYR A 86 -18.79 -3.93 -2.79
C TYR A 86 -18.54 -4.55 -1.41
N GLU A 87 -19.58 -4.84 -0.64
CA GLU A 87 -19.44 -5.48 0.67
C GLU A 87 -18.77 -6.86 0.58
N GLU A 88 -19.21 -7.70 -0.37
CA GLU A 88 -18.60 -9.01 -0.57
C GLU A 88 -17.18 -8.88 -1.11
N LYS A 89 -16.93 -7.91 -2.00
CA LYS A 89 -15.57 -7.63 -2.47
C LYS A 89 -14.63 -7.32 -1.32
N ILE A 90 -15.02 -6.39 -0.44
CA ILE A 90 -14.24 -6.02 0.75
C ILE A 90 -13.97 -7.25 1.62
N LYS A 91 -15.00 -8.03 1.95
CA LYS A 91 -14.85 -9.26 2.75
C LYS A 91 -13.91 -10.29 2.10
N LYS A 92 -13.95 -10.42 0.76
CA LYS A 92 -13.08 -11.34 0.03
C LYS A 92 -11.62 -10.88 0.01
N VAL A 93 -11.37 -9.60 -0.25
CA VAL A 93 -9.99 -9.09 -0.26
C VAL A 93 -9.39 -9.01 1.14
N GLU A 94 -10.21 -8.75 2.17
CA GLU A 94 -9.80 -8.84 3.57
C GLU A 94 -9.33 -10.26 3.93
N ARG A 95 -10.10 -11.29 3.55
CA ARG A 95 -9.67 -12.70 3.70
C ARG A 95 -8.45 -13.06 2.88
N GLY A 96 -8.28 -12.42 1.72
CA GLY A 96 -7.09 -12.55 0.88
C GLY A 96 -5.86 -11.83 1.44
N GLY A 97 -6.01 -11.10 2.55
CA GLY A 97 -4.92 -10.38 3.20
C GLY A 97 -4.52 -9.11 2.46
N ALA A 98 -5.48 -8.40 1.85
CA ALA A 98 -5.25 -7.04 1.35
C ALA A 98 -4.70 -6.12 2.44
N ASP A 99 -3.79 -5.23 2.07
CA ASP A 99 -3.18 -4.31 3.02
C ASP A 99 -4.02 -3.04 3.17
N MET A 100 -4.66 -2.62 2.07
CA MET A 100 -5.54 -1.45 1.91
C MET A 100 -6.70 -1.78 0.97
N ILE A 101 -7.78 -0.99 1.00
CA ILE A 101 -8.87 -1.02 0.03
C ILE A 101 -8.78 0.26 -0.80
N HIS A 102 -8.47 0.13 -2.09
CA HIS A 102 -8.39 1.27 -2.99
C HIS A 102 -9.77 1.62 -3.55
N LEU A 103 -10.13 2.89 -3.46
CA LEU A 103 -11.44 3.44 -3.77
C LEU A 103 -11.33 4.52 -4.85
N ASP A 104 -11.49 4.10 -6.10
CA ASP A 104 -11.52 4.99 -7.25
C ASP A 104 -12.84 5.78 -7.32
N VAL A 105 -12.79 7.05 -6.94
CA VAL A 105 -13.94 7.96 -6.95
C VAL A 105 -13.90 8.83 -8.20
N MET A 106 -14.93 8.72 -9.04
CA MET A 106 -15.02 9.40 -10.33
C MET A 106 -16.34 10.16 -10.41
N ASP A 107 -16.31 11.44 -10.78
CA ASP A 107 -17.50 12.32 -10.83
C ASP A 107 -18.15 12.45 -12.23
N GLY A 108 -17.54 11.86 -13.26
CA GLY A 108 -17.99 12.00 -14.65
C GLY A 108 -17.59 13.31 -15.33
N ILE A 109 -16.86 14.19 -14.64
CA ILE A 109 -16.40 15.49 -15.13
C ILE A 109 -14.89 15.46 -15.37
N PHE A 110 -14.10 15.16 -14.34
CA PHE A 110 -12.64 15.06 -14.46
C PHE A 110 -12.22 13.89 -15.34
N VAL A 111 -12.96 12.77 -15.20
CA VAL A 111 -12.84 11.58 -16.04
C VAL A 111 -14.20 11.23 -16.63
N PRO A 112 -14.29 10.65 -17.84
CA PRO A 112 -15.55 10.38 -18.53
C PRO A 112 -16.25 9.10 -18.01
N ASN A 113 -16.29 8.92 -16.69
CA ASN A 113 -16.95 7.80 -16.03
C ASN A 113 -17.42 8.20 -14.63
N LEU A 114 -18.48 7.56 -14.13
CA LEU A 114 -19.04 7.75 -12.81
C LEU A 114 -18.97 6.44 -12.03
N THR A 115 -18.37 6.47 -10.84
CA THR A 115 -18.26 5.31 -9.93
C THR A 115 -19.20 5.48 -8.73
N PHE A 116 -18.65 5.56 -7.52
CA PHE A 116 -19.37 5.83 -6.28
C PHE A 116 -18.78 7.07 -5.62
N LEU A 117 -19.53 7.68 -4.70
CA LEU A 117 -19.13 8.90 -3.98
C LEU A 117 -19.05 8.65 -2.47
N ALA A 118 -18.78 9.71 -1.69
CA ALA A 118 -18.59 9.68 -0.25
C ALA A 118 -19.67 8.90 0.54
N ASP A 119 -20.95 9.02 0.17
CA ASP A 119 -22.05 8.31 0.83
C ASP A 119 -21.91 6.78 0.76
N THR A 120 -21.38 6.25 -0.33
CA THR A 120 -21.14 4.82 -0.48
C THR A 120 -19.96 4.41 0.40
N ILE A 121 -18.87 5.18 0.40
CA ILE A 121 -17.70 4.93 1.26
C ILE A 121 -18.13 4.87 2.73
N LYS A 122 -18.94 5.84 3.18
CA LYS A 122 -19.48 5.90 4.54
C LYS A 122 -20.28 4.65 4.93
N LYS A 123 -21.03 4.07 3.99
CA LYS A 123 -21.77 2.81 4.20
C LYS A 123 -20.85 1.59 4.25
N LEU A 124 -19.74 1.61 3.50
CA LEU A 124 -18.78 0.52 3.45
C LEU A 124 -17.80 0.54 4.62
N ARG A 125 -17.53 1.72 5.20
CA ARG A 125 -16.55 1.90 6.27
C ARG A 125 -16.70 0.93 7.45
N PRO A 126 -17.91 0.65 7.96
CA PRO A 126 -18.08 -0.26 9.11
C PRO A 126 -17.78 -1.74 8.79
N ILE A 127 -17.57 -2.11 7.52
CA ILE A 127 -17.45 -3.51 7.09
C ILE A 127 -16.07 -4.08 7.40
N THR A 128 -15.02 -3.26 7.42
CA THR A 128 -13.63 -3.69 7.63
C THR A 128 -12.83 -2.64 8.37
N ASN A 129 -11.77 -3.08 9.08
CA ASN A 129 -10.75 -2.18 9.63
C ASN A 129 -9.50 -2.12 8.71
N ILE A 130 -9.57 -2.62 7.48
CA ILE A 130 -8.52 -2.37 6.47
C ILE A 130 -8.61 -0.91 6.03
N PRO A 131 -7.48 -0.16 5.95
CA PRO A 131 -7.50 1.23 5.55
C PRO A 131 -8.18 1.46 4.19
N PHE A 132 -9.00 2.50 4.10
CA PHE A 132 -9.61 2.98 2.86
C PHE A 132 -8.73 4.07 2.26
N ASP A 133 -8.26 3.80 1.06
CA ASP A 133 -7.46 4.71 0.26
C ASP A 133 -8.32 5.28 -0.86
N ALA A 134 -8.77 6.52 -0.70
CA ALA A 134 -9.68 7.19 -1.60
C ALA A 134 -8.92 8.00 -2.63
N HIS A 135 -8.95 7.52 -3.87
CA HIS A 135 -8.37 8.19 -5.02
C HIS A 135 -9.44 9.04 -5.71
N LEU A 136 -9.36 10.36 -5.51
CA LEU A 136 -10.35 11.32 -5.97
C LEU A 136 -10.04 11.80 -7.39
N MET A 137 -10.60 11.11 -8.37
CA MET A 137 -10.67 11.52 -9.78
C MET A 137 -11.89 12.42 -10.02
N ILE A 138 -11.93 13.57 -9.34
CA ILE A 138 -13.04 14.54 -9.39
C ILE A 138 -12.55 15.94 -9.71
N GLU A 139 -13.37 16.76 -10.35
CA GLU A 139 -12.98 18.09 -10.88
C GLU A 139 -12.71 19.10 -9.76
N LYS A 140 -13.45 19.00 -8.64
CA LYS A 140 -13.41 19.99 -7.56
C LYS A 140 -13.20 19.34 -6.18
N PRO A 141 -12.06 18.72 -5.91
CA PRO A 141 -11.81 18.10 -4.61
C PRO A 141 -11.84 19.10 -3.46
N TYR A 142 -11.44 20.35 -3.71
CA TYR A 142 -11.51 21.45 -2.74
C TYR A 142 -12.92 21.64 -2.14
N ASP A 143 -13.96 21.53 -2.97
CA ASP A 143 -15.35 21.75 -2.56
C ASP A 143 -15.93 20.55 -1.78
N HIS A 144 -15.41 19.35 -2.03
CA HIS A 144 -15.97 18.09 -1.53
C HIS A 144 -15.11 17.38 -0.48
N ILE A 145 -13.94 17.93 -0.11
CA ILE A 145 -12.98 17.25 0.76
C ILE A 145 -13.58 16.82 2.11
N GLU A 146 -14.43 17.67 2.71
CA GLU A 146 -15.07 17.36 3.98
C GLU A 146 -16.02 16.16 3.89
N GLU A 147 -16.61 15.89 2.73
CA GLU A 147 -17.48 14.73 2.53
C GLU A 147 -16.69 13.42 2.65
N TYR A 148 -15.47 13.39 2.08
CA TYR A 148 -14.59 12.21 2.13
C TYR A 148 -13.93 12.04 3.50
N ILE A 149 -13.58 13.13 4.18
CA ILE A 149 -13.16 13.10 5.59
C ILE A 149 -14.26 12.44 6.44
N ASN A 150 -15.51 12.92 6.30
CA ASN A 150 -16.66 12.40 7.04
C ASN A 150 -17.12 11.00 6.61
N ALA A 151 -16.64 10.49 5.48
CA ALA A 151 -16.91 9.14 5.00
C ALA A 151 -16.03 8.08 5.68
N GLY A 152 -14.97 8.49 6.38
CA GLY A 152 -14.05 7.58 7.07
C GLY A 152 -12.94 7.03 6.17
N CYS A 153 -12.49 7.81 5.19
CA CYS A 153 -11.27 7.50 4.45
C CYS A 153 -10.05 7.63 5.39
N ASP A 154 -9.10 6.70 5.28
CA ASP A 154 -7.84 6.74 6.02
C ASP A 154 -6.75 7.50 5.24
N ILE A 155 -6.83 7.39 3.90
CA ILE A 155 -6.01 8.15 2.96
C ILE A 155 -6.94 8.81 1.96
N ILE A 156 -6.69 10.09 1.65
CA ILE A 156 -7.37 10.81 0.57
C ILE A 156 -6.30 11.33 -0.38
N THR A 157 -6.37 10.89 -1.63
CA THR A 157 -5.46 11.32 -2.69
C THR A 157 -6.19 12.14 -3.74
N ILE A 158 -5.69 13.33 -4.02
CA ILE A 158 -6.25 14.25 -5.03
C ILE A 158 -5.33 14.38 -6.25
N HIS A 159 -5.91 14.63 -7.42
CA HIS A 159 -5.14 14.87 -8.63
C HIS A 159 -4.48 16.25 -8.63
N ALA A 160 -3.18 16.28 -8.91
CA ALA A 160 -2.41 17.51 -9.08
C ALA A 160 -2.95 18.40 -10.21
N GLU A 161 -3.66 17.81 -11.18
CA GLU A 161 -4.29 18.51 -12.30
C GLU A 161 -5.54 19.31 -11.91
N THR A 162 -6.15 18.99 -10.77
CA THR A 162 -7.42 19.60 -10.30
C THR A 162 -7.19 20.70 -9.27
N CYS A 163 -5.95 20.90 -8.86
CA CYS A 163 -5.59 21.68 -7.69
C CYS A 163 -4.32 22.51 -7.94
N ASP A 164 -4.36 23.77 -7.53
CA ASP A 164 -3.17 24.62 -7.43
C ASP A 164 -2.63 24.61 -5.98
N ASN A 165 -1.53 25.32 -5.76
CA ASN A 165 -0.87 25.41 -4.45
C ASN A 165 -1.79 25.95 -3.34
N GLU A 166 -2.67 26.92 -3.65
CA GLU A 166 -3.54 27.54 -2.66
C GLU A 166 -4.65 26.57 -2.24
N LYS A 167 -5.31 25.94 -3.20
CA LYS A 167 -6.33 24.92 -2.94
C LYS A 167 -5.75 23.70 -2.22
N PHE A 168 -4.51 23.32 -2.55
CA PHE A 168 -3.86 22.18 -1.93
C PHE A 168 -3.58 22.46 -0.46
N CYS A 169 -3.08 23.65 -0.14
CA CYS A 169 -2.82 24.08 1.23
C CYS A 169 -4.09 24.00 2.10
N TYR A 170 -5.23 24.48 1.59
CA TYR A 170 -6.52 24.37 2.28
C TYR A 170 -6.94 22.91 2.52
N ILE A 171 -6.84 22.06 1.49
CA ILE A 171 -7.16 20.63 1.59
C ILE A 171 -6.25 19.97 2.63
N LEU A 172 -4.96 20.28 2.62
CA LEU A 172 -3.98 19.78 3.57
C LEU A 172 -4.35 20.11 5.00
N GLU A 173 -4.66 21.37 5.31
CA GLU A 173 -5.07 21.78 6.66
C GLU A 173 -6.30 21.00 7.14
N LYS A 174 -7.30 20.83 6.27
CA LYS A 174 -8.54 20.09 6.58
C LYS A 174 -8.28 18.61 6.84
N VAL A 175 -7.55 17.95 5.94
CA VAL A 175 -7.25 16.51 6.01
C VAL A 175 -6.37 16.18 7.22
N MET A 176 -5.30 16.96 7.45
CA MET A 176 -4.42 16.75 8.60
C MET A 176 -5.09 17.02 9.94
N SER A 177 -5.95 18.06 10.03
CA SER A 177 -6.69 18.33 11.27
C SER A 177 -7.69 17.22 11.63
N ALA A 178 -8.11 16.43 10.65
CA ALA A 178 -8.93 15.24 10.84
C ALA A 178 -8.10 13.97 11.15
N GLY A 179 -6.76 14.06 11.13
CA GLY A 179 -5.87 12.93 11.34
C GLY A 179 -5.83 11.92 10.18
N ILE A 180 -6.17 12.37 8.97
CA ILE A 180 -6.20 11.56 7.76
C ILE A 180 -4.91 11.81 6.96
N SER A 181 -4.40 10.78 6.29
CA SER A 181 -3.24 10.88 5.41
C SER A 181 -3.63 11.53 4.08
N LEU A 182 -2.82 12.48 3.61
CA LEU A 182 -3.03 13.14 2.31
C LEU A 182 -2.09 12.56 1.25
N GLY A 183 -2.63 12.32 0.05
CA GLY A 183 -1.86 11.97 -1.11
C GLY A 183 -2.05 12.93 -2.29
N ILE A 184 -1.15 12.80 -3.27
CA ILE A 184 -1.27 13.49 -4.56
C ILE A 184 -1.09 12.52 -5.73
N ALA A 185 -2.01 12.54 -6.69
CA ALA A 185 -1.98 11.74 -7.90
C ALA A 185 -1.49 12.57 -9.09
N ILE A 186 -0.80 11.90 -10.02
CA ILE A 186 -0.41 12.47 -11.32
C ILE A 186 -0.76 11.51 -12.46
N ASN A 187 -1.40 12.05 -13.50
CA ASN A 187 -1.70 11.31 -14.73
C ASN A 187 -0.42 10.89 -15.47
N PRO A 188 -0.50 9.95 -16.43
CA PRO A 188 0.67 9.46 -17.17
C PRO A 188 1.57 10.59 -17.73
N GLN A 189 0.96 11.63 -18.30
CA GLN A 189 1.65 12.75 -18.94
C GLN A 189 2.05 13.90 -17.99
N THR A 190 1.57 13.88 -16.75
CA THR A 190 1.77 14.99 -15.80
C THR A 190 3.02 14.75 -14.97
N GLU A 191 3.98 15.66 -14.99
CA GLU A 191 5.08 15.65 -14.02
C GLU A 191 4.59 16.19 -12.67
N LEU A 192 5.20 15.72 -11.58
CA LEU A 192 4.87 16.22 -10.24
C LEU A 192 5.15 17.74 -10.17
N PRO A 193 4.15 18.59 -9.88
CA PRO A 193 4.34 20.04 -9.88
C PRO A 193 5.35 20.52 -8.83
N GLU A 194 6.16 21.54 -9.14
CA GLU A 194 7.24 22.00 -8.24
C GLU A 194 6.73 22.45 -6.87
N TRP A 195 5.52 23.01 -6.79
CA TRP A 195 4.94 23.47 -5.52
C TRP A 195 4.77 22.33 -4.50
N THR A 196 4.55 21.10 -4.97
CA THR A 196 4.36 19.91 -4.12
C THR A 196 5.58 19.60 -3.26
N PHE A 197 6.77 19.99 -3.73
CA PHE A 197 8.02 19.70 -3.02
C PHE A 197 8.13 20.45 -1.68
N SER A 198 7.34 21.50 -1.49
CA SER A 198 7.26 22.24 -0.21
C SER A 198 6.47 21.48 0.86
N TYR A 199 5.69 20.47 0.46
CA TYR A 199 4.77 19.71 1.33
C TYR A 199 5.15 18.23 1.44
N LEU A 200 6.36 17.82 1.04
CA LEU A 200 6.77 16.41 1.05
C LEU A 200 6.71 15.73 2.42
N ASN A 201 6.80 16.51 3.51
CA ASN A 201 6.69 15.97 4.86
C ASN A 201 5.24 15.70 5.28
N ASP A 202 4.28 16.29 4.55
CA ASP A 202 2.85 16.23 4.85
C ASP A 202 2.07 15.43 3.78
N ILE A 203 2.77 14.94 2.76
CA ILE A 203 2.24 14.04 1.73
C ILE A 203 2.70 12.63 2.08
N ASP A 204 1.75 11.74 2.36
CA ASP A 204 2.03 10.35 2.71
C ASP A 204 2.05 9.42 1.49
N VAL A 205 1.29 9.76 0.44
CA VAL A 205 1.18 8.94 -0.78
C VAL A 205 1.32 9.79 -2.04
N ILE A 206 2.09 9.31 -3.01
CA ILE A 206 2.13 9.87 -4.36
C ILE A 206 1.70 8.78 -5.35
N ILE A 207 0.52 8.93 -5.95
CA ILE A 207 0.00 8.01 -6.97
C ILE A 207 0.57 8.40 -8.32
N VAL A 208 1.21 7.43 -9.00
CA VAL A 208 1.59 7.54 -10.40
C VAL A 208 0.68 6.66 -11.23
N MET A 209 -0.22 7.29 -11.96
CA MET A 209 -1.13 6.57 -12.87
C MET A 209 -0.34 5.86 -13.97
N SER A 210 -0.51 4.55 -14.07
CA SER A 210 0.06 3.69 -15.12
C SER A 210 -0.90 3.34 -16.26
N VAL A 211 -2.09 3.93 -16.24
CA VAL A 211 -3.08 3.99 -17.33
C VAL A 211 -3.71 5.39 -17.35
N ASN A 212 -4.48 5.73 -18.39
CA ASN A 212 -5.30 6.95 -18.32
C ASN A 212 -6.44 6.71 -17.33
N PRO A 213 -6.70 7.61 -16.37
CA PRO A 213 -7.76 7.41 -15.38
C PRO A 213 -9.14 7.31 -16.04
N GLY A 214 -10.09 6.68 -15.35
CA GLY A 214 -11.50 6.62 -15.74
C GLY A 214 -12.05 5.22 -16.02
N PHE A 215 -11.21 4.23 -16.36
CA PHE A 215 -11.70 2.87 -16.65
C PHE A 215 -10.78 1.77 -16.09
N SER A 216 -11.38 0.73 -15.50
CA SER A 216 -10.68 -0.48 -15.08
C SER A 216 -10.30 -1.38 -16.27
N GLY A 217 -9.27 -2.21 -16.11
CA GLY A 217 -8.90 -3.26 -17.09
C GLY A 217 -8.07 -2.76 -18.28
N GLN A 218 -7.61 -1.52 -18.24
CA GLN A 218 -6.68 -0.97 -19.22
C GLN A 218 -5.29 -1.62 -19.09
N LYS A 219 -4.55 -1.64 -20.20
CA LYS A 219 -3.18 -2.18 -20.24
C LYS A 219 -2.20 -1.18 -19.67
N PHE A 220 -1.29 -1.67 -18.83
CA PHE A 220 -0.17 -0.92 -18.27
C PHE A 220 0.65 -0.21 -19.35
N ILE A 221 0.94 1.08 -19.15
CA ILE A 221 1.80 1.89 -20.03
C ILE A 221 3.27 1.63 -19.66
N PRO A 222 4.09 0.98 -20.52
CA PRO A 222 5.44 0.56 -20.17
C PRO A 222 6.37 1.69 -19.67
N ASP A 223 6.26 2.87 -20.29
CA ASP A 223 7.10 4.04 -20.01
C ASP A 223 6.93 4.61 -18.60
N ILE A 224 5.82 4.28 -17.93
CA ILE A 224 5.55 4.74 -16.55
C ILE A 224 6.55 4.17 -15.55
N THR A 225 7.13 3.00 -15.84
CA THR A 225 8.22 2.44 -15.02
C THR A 225 9.42 3.42 -14.95
N SER A 226 9.76 4.06 -16.06
CA SER A 226 10.84 5.05 -16.12
C SER A 226 10.49 6.32 -15.34
N LYS A 227 9.21 6.75 -15.43
CA LYS A 227 8.69 7.88 -14.66
C LYS A 227 8.76 7.64 -13.16
N ILE A 228 8.26 6.49 -12.69
CA ILE A 228 8.31 6.08 -11.27
C ILE A 228 9.76 6.08 -10.78
N SER A 229 10.69 5.50 -11.55
CA SER A 229 12.12 5.45 -11.18
C SER A 229 12.74 6.84 -11.02
N LYS A 230 12.53 7.73 -12.00
CA LYS A 230 13.04 9.11 -11.95
C LYS A 230 12.42 9.92 -10.80
N LEU A 231 11.12 9.74 -10.58
CA LEU A 231 10.39 10.37 -9.49
C LEU A 231 10.92 9.90 -8.13
N ASN A 232 11.05 8.59 -7.93
CA ASN A 232 11.60 7.99 -6.71
C ASN A 232 13.00 8.53 -6.38
N MET A 233 13.90 8.58 -7.37
CA MET A 233 15.23 9.19 -7.18
C MET A 233 15.14 10.66 -6.73
N THR A 234 14.23 11.42 -7.33
CA THR A 234 14.05 12.85 -7.00
C THR A 234 13.49 13.03 -5.60
N LEU A 235 12.46 12.25 -5.24
CA LEU A 235 11.81 12.27 -3.94
C LEU A 235 12.78 11.85 -2.83
N LYS A 236 13.56 10.77 -3.02
CA LYS A 236 14.59 10.34 -2.06
C LYS A 236 15.63 11.43 -1.80
N ARG A 237 16.12 12.12 -2.85
CA ARG A 237 17.07 13.25 -2.68
C ARG A 237 16.47 14.43 -1.92
N LYS A 238 15.15 14.64 -2.04
CA LYS A 238 14.43 15.70 -1.32
C LYS A 238 13.95 15.25 0.07
N GLY A 239 14.28 14.04 0.51
CA GLY A 239 13.95 13.54 1.85
C GLY A 239 12.51 13.10 2.04
N TYR A 240 11.79 12.80 0.96
CA TYR A 240 10.44 12.24 1.02
C TYR A 240 10.44 10.89 1.76
N LYS A 241 9.46 10.71 2.67
CA LYS A 241 9.33 9.51 3.51
C LYS A 241 8.06 8.71 3.27
N GLY A 242 7.14 9.22 2.46
CA GLY A 242 5.91 8.54 2.11
C GLY A 242 6.12 7.45 1.04
N TYR A 243 5.02 6.99 0.48
CA TYR A 243 4.99 5.88 -0.47
C TYR A 243 4.64 6.34 -1.88
N ILE A 244 5.31 5.77 -2.87
CA ILE A 244 4.83 5.84 -4.24
C ILE A 244 3.84 4.70 -4.45
N GLU A 245 2.65 5.05 -4.91
CA GLU A 245 1.63 4.11 -5.35
C GLU A 245 1.60 4.03 -6.87
N ALA A 246 1.44 2.81 -7.41
CA ALA A 246 1.24 2.58 -8.83
C ALA A 246 -0.19 2.07 -9.07
N ASP A 247 -0.98 2.84 -9.82
CA ASP A 247 -2.36 2.50 -10.17
C ASP A 247 -2.59 2.40 -11.68
N GLY A 248 -3.08 1.23 -12.10
CA GLY A 248 -3.47 0.96 -13.49
C GLY A 248 -2.73 -0.22 -14.12
N GLY A 249 -3.44 -1.31 -14.39
CA GLY A 249 -2.88 -2.47 -15.10
C GLY A 249 -1.83 -3.25 -14.29
N ILE A 250 -1.90 -3.19 -12.96
CA ILE A 250 -1.02 -3.99 -12.10
C ILE A 250 -1.52 -5.44 -12.02
N ASP A 251 -0.65 -6.37 -12.38
CA ASP A 251 -0.85 -7.81 -12.35
C ASP A 251 0.49 -8.54 -12.06
N ALA A 252 0.48 -9.88 -12.06
CA ALA A 252 1.68 -10.68 -11.78
C ALA A 252 2.87 -10.44 -12.74
N SER A 253 2.63 -9.85 -13.93
CA SER A 253 3.64 -9.52 -14.94
C SER A 253 4.15 -8.07 -14.84
N THR A 254 3.43 -7.17 -14.19
CA THR A 254 3.80 -5.75 -14.04
C THR A 254 4.24 -5.40 -12.62
N VAL A 255 3.74 -6.10 -11.59
CA VAL A 255 4.01 -5.80 -10.17
C VAL A 255 5.50 -5.73 -9.83
N GLN A 256 6.29 -6.66 -10.38
CA GLN A 256 7.74 -6.70 -10.14
C GLN A 256 8.44 -5.46 -10.71
N ARG A 257 8.00 -4.99 -11.89
CA ARG A 257 8.60 -3.84 -12.57
C ARG A 257 8.32 -2.53 -11.85
N VAL A 258 7.09 -2.31 -11.38
CA VAL A 258 6.76 -1.10 -10.63
C VAL A 258 7.40 -1.08 -9.25
N TYR A 259 7.52 -2.25 -8.60
CA TYR A 259 8.22 -2.37 -7.32
C TYR A 259 9.71 -2.03 -7.47
N ASP A 260 10.38 -2.57 -8.49
CA ASP A 260 11.79 -2.24 -8.80
C ASP A 260 11.98 -0.76 -9.17
N ALA A 261 10.99 -0.13 -9.81
CA ALA A 261 11.03 1.30 -10.08
C ALA A 261 10.94 2.16 -8.81
N GLY A 262 10.40 1.62 -7.72
CA GLY A 262 10.29 2.32 -6.43
C GLY A 262 8.88 2.43 -5.88
N ALA A 263 7.87 1.88 -6.56
CA ALA A 263 6.53 1.79 -5.99
C ALA A 263 6.56 0.87 -4.76
N ARG A 264 5.71 1.19 -3.79
CA ARG A 264 5.54 0.44 -2.54
C ARG A 264 4.08 0.11 -2.27
N ILE A 265 3.14 0.84 -2.85
CA ILE A 265 1.73 0.46 -2.89
C ILE A 265 1.39 0.07 -4.33
N MET A 266 0.72 -1.07 -4.50
CA MET A 266 0.34 -1.59 -5.81
C MET A 266 -1.17 -1.77 -5.88
N VAL A 267 -1.82 -0.95 -6.71
CA VAL A 267 -3.27 -0.99 -6.89
C VAL A 267 -3.63 -2.01 -7.95
N ALA A 268 -4.41 -3.01 -7.56
CA ALA A 268 -4.77 -4.13 -8.43
C ALA A 268 -6.30 -4.31 -8.53
N GLY A 269 -6.86 -3.92 -9.68
CA GLY A 269 -8.29 -4.10 -9.98
C GLY A 269 -8.58 -5.45 -10.62
N SER A 270 -8.57 -5.51 -11.96
CA SER A 270 -8.93 -6.71 -12.74
C SER A 270 -8.08 -7.94 -12.40
N ALA A 271 -6.78 -7.75 -12.09
CA ALA A 271 -5.92 -8.83 -11.67
C ALA A 271 -6.41 -9.56 -10.40
N VAL A 272 -7.19 -8.89 -9.55
CA VAL A 272 -7.81 -9.49 -8.36
C VAL A 272 -9.23 -9.96 -8.68
N PHE A 273 -10.07 -9.09 -9.23
CA PHE A 273 -11.51 -9.33 -9.34
C PHE A 273 -11.96 -10.11 -10.59
N SER A 274 -11.09 -10.32 -11.58
CA SER A 274 -11.38 -11.20 -12.72
C SER A 274 -11.03 -12.67 -12.44
N ASN A 275 -10.44 -12.98 -11.30
CA ASN A 275 -10.14 -14.34 -10.86
C ASN A 275 -11.30 -14.92 -10.05
N SER A 276 -11.58 -16.21 -10.24
CA SER A 276 -12.55 -16.94 -9.41
C SER A 276 -12.11 -17.04 -7.95
N ASP A 277 -10.79 -17.01 -7.71
CA ASP A 277 -10.17 -17.01 -6.39
C ASP A 277 -9.38 -15.72 -6.13
N ILE A 278 -10.05 -14.76 -5.49
CA ILE A 278 -9.49 -13.47 -5.08
C ILE A 278 -8.32 -13.64 -4.09
N ASN A 279 -8.39 -14.64 -3.20
CA ASN A 279 -7.32 -14.88 -2.23
C ASN A 279 -6.04 -15.30 -2.96
N THR A 280 -6.16 -16.29 -3.84
CA THR A 280 -5.02 -16.73 -4.66
C THR A 280 -4.45 -15.60 -5.51
N ALA A 281 -5.28 -14.71 -6.07
CA ALA A 281 -4.81 -13.56 -6.83
C ALA A 281 -3.98 -12.58 -5.99
N ILE A 282 -4.44 -12.22 -4.78
CA ILE A 282 -3.68 -11.34 -3.88
C ILE A 282 -2.38 -12.01 -3.44
N LEU A 283 -2.42 -13.30 -3.06
CA LEU A 283 -1.24 -14.06 -2.68
C LEU A 283 -0.22 -14.14 -3.82
N GLN A 284 -0.67 -14.27 -5.06
CA GLN A 284 0.20 -14.29 -6.23
C GLN A 284 0.92 -12.93 -6.42
N LEU A 285 0.21 -11.82 -6.25
CA LEU A 285 0.83 -10.48 -6.30
C LEU A 285 1.86 -10.32 -5.18
N LYS A 286 1.49 -10.66 -3.94
CA LYS A 286 2.42 -10.61 -2.80
C LYS A 286 3.64 -11.49 -3.02
N HIS A 287 3.45 -12.70 -3.55
CA HIS A 287 4.54 -13.62 -3.88
C HIS A 287 5.48 -13.04 -4.92
N LYS A 288 4.95 -12.52 -6.03
CA LYS A 288 5.78 -11.92 -7.09
C LYS A 288 6.55 -10.71 -6.60
N THR A 289 5.96 -9.85 -5.79
CA THR A 289 6.69 -8.73 -5.17
C THR A 289 7.77 -9.23 -4.22
N ASN A 290 7.48 -10.25 -3.40
CA ASN A 290 8.46 -10.84 -2.48
C ASN A 290 9.68 -11.42 -3.22
N VAL A 291 9.45 -12.11 -4.34
CA VAL A 291 10.54 -12.61 -5.20
C VAL A 291 11.45 -11.46 -5.64
N THR A 292 10.89 -10.30 -6.00
CA THR A 292 11.70 -9.14 -6.39
C THR A 292 12.45 -8.53 -5.21
N LEU A 293 11.82 -8.39 -4.04
CA LEU A 293 12.51 -7.97 -2.82
C LEU A 293 13.71 -8.87 -2.51
N GLU A 294 13.51 -10.19 -2.45
CA GLU A 294 14.60 -11.13 -2.14
C GLU A 294 15.70 -11.13 -3.22
N ARG A 295 15.34 -10.93 -4.50
CA ARG A 295 16.33 -10.75 -5.57
C ARG A 295 17.19 -9.51 -5.34
N ASN A 296 16.59 -8.39 -4.94
CA ASN A 296 17.30 -7.14 -4.67
C ASN A 296 18.19 -7.27 -3.43
N LEU A 297 17.72 -7.94 -2.37
CA LEU A 297 18.52 -8.25 -1.19
C LEU A 297 19.72 -9.14 -1.52
N LEU A 298 19.53 -10.16 -2.35
CA LEU A 298 20.62 -11.04 -2.80
C LEU A 298 21.67 -10.26 -3.62
N LYS A 299 21.23 -9.42 -4.55
CA LYS A 299 22.14 -8.53 -5.30
C LYS A 299 22.89 -7.58 -4.36
N LYS A 300 22.22 -7.03 -3.34
CA LYS A 300 22.86 -6.18 -2.35
C LYS A 300 23.86 -6.96 -1.48
N ALA A 301 23.57 -8.22 -1.18
CA ALA A 301 24.45 -9.08 -0.43
C ALA A 301 25.72 -9.42 -1.25
N ASP A 302 25.60 -9.55 -2.58
CA ASP A 302 26.75 -9.65 -3.49
C ASP A 302 27.63 -8.40 -3.45
N GLU A 303 27.03 -7.22 -3.58
CA GLU A 303 27.75 -5.93 -3.49
C GLU A 303 28.52 -5.80 -2.17
N ASN A 304 27.96 -6.32 -1.09
CA ASN A 304 28.55 -6.29 0.26
C ASN A 304 29.45 -7.49 0.57
N SER A 305 29.66 -8.43 -0.36
CA SER A 305 30.42 -9.67 -0.12
C SER A 305 29.88 -10.53 1.05
N THR A 306 28.56 -10.52 1.26
CA THR A 306 27.86 -11.22 2.37
C THR A 306 26.84 -12.26 1.89
N ARG A 307 26.75 -12.51 0.57
CA ARG A 307 25.74 -13.41 -0.03
C ARG A 307 25.65 -14.77 0.65
N LYS A 308 26.79 -15.45 0.84
CA LYS A 308 26.81 -16.79 1.45
C LYS A 308 26.21 -16.78 2.85
N ASP A 309 26.63 -15.85 3.70
CA ASP A 309 26.14 -15.72 5.07
C ASP A 309 24.66 -15.34 5.10
N TRP A 310 24.23 -14.45 4.20
CA TRP A 310 22.84 -14.04 4.06
C TRP A 310 21.93 -15.22 3.67
N ILE A 311 22.35 -16.04 2.71
CA ILE A 311 21.59 -17.22 2.28
C ILE A 311 21.47 -18.25 3.42
N ILE A 312 22.58 -18.54 4.12
CA ILE A 312 22.56 -19.45 5.28
C ILE A 312 21.60 -18.95 6.35
N ALA A 313 21.66 -17.66 6.68
CA ALA A 313 20.84 -17.06 7.72
C ALA A 313 19.34 -16.99 7.38
N ARG A 314 18.97 -17.08 6.08
CA ARG A 314 17.60 -16.93 5.59
C ARG A 314 17.10 -18.11 4.76
N LYS A 315 17.72 -19.29 4.88
CA LYS A 315 17.38 -20.47 4.09
C LYS A 315 15.87 -20.77 4.06
N HIS A 316 15.21 -20.67 5.22
CA HIS A 316 13.76 -20.89 5.37
C HIS A 316 12.86 -19.89 4.60
N ILE A 317 13.34 -18.67 4.36
CA ILE A 317 12.65 -17.63 3.58
C ILE A 317 12.92 -17.79 2.08
N LEU A 318 14.14 -18.20 1.73
CA LEU A 318 14.59 -18.32 0.34
C LEU A 318 14.16 -19.61 -0.33
N ILE A 319 13.99 -20.72 0.40
CA ILE A 319 13.57 -22.02 -0.17
C ILE A 319 12.27 -21.89 -0.99
N PRO A 320 11.17 -21.29 -0.49
CA PRO A 320 9.92 -21.19 -1.26
C PRO A 320 10.01 -20.41 -2.58
N VAL A 321 11.04 -19.57 -2.74
CA VAL A 321 11.24 -18.69 -3.91
C VAL A 321 12.51 -19.05 -4.70
N ALA A 322 13.22 -20.11 -4.32
CA ALA A 322 14.54 -20.45 -4.82
C ALA A 322 14.61 -20.63 -6.35
N ASN A 323 13.60 -21.31 -6.91
CA ASN A 323 13.48 -21.54 -8.34
C ASN A 323 13.35 -20.22 -9.12
N GLU A 324 12.45 -19.34 -8.68
CA GLU A 324 12.24 -18.03 -9.33
C GLU A 324 13.40 -17.05 -9.14
N LEU A 325 14.22 -17.27 -8.11
CA LEU A 325 15.46 -16.55 -7.87
C LEU A 325 16.66 -17.15 -8.62
N GLY A 326 16.56 -18.38 -9.12
CA GLY A 326 17.65 -19.10 -9.77
C GLY A 326 18.78 -19.51 -8.81
N ILE A 327 18.47 -19.82 -7.55
CA ILE A 327 19.47 -20.09 -6.49
C ILE A 327 19.38 -21.51 -5.88
N GLU A 328 18.66 -22.44 -6.51
CA GLU A 328 18.45 -23.81 -5.98
C GLU A 328 19.78 -24.54 -5.75
N ASP A 329 20.69 -24.48 -6.72
CA ASP A 329 22.02 -25.09 -6.61
C ASP A 329 22.86 -24.48 -5.49
N GLU A 330 22.70 -23.17 -5.26
CA GLU A 330 23.43 -22.47 -4.21
C GLU A 330 22.92 -22.88 -2.82
N LEU A 331 21.59 -22.97 -2.65
CA LEU A 331 20.96 -23.45 -1.42
C LEU A 331 21.26 -24.91 -1.10
N ASN A 332 21.47 -25.75 -2.11
CA ASN A 332 21.81 -27.17 -1.94
C ASN A 332 23.27 -27.37 -1.49
N ARG A 333 24.16 -26.42 -1.78
CA ARG A 333 25.59 -26.49 -1.42
C ARG A 333 25.90 -25.96 -0.01
N LEU A 334 24.99 -25.20 0.59
CA LEU A 334 25.14 -24.50 1.87
C LEU A 334 24.36 -25.17 3.00
#